data_AF-A0A7C2CT16-F1
#
_entry.id   AF-A0A7C2CT16-F1
#
_cell.length_a   1.000
_cell.length_b   1.000
_cell.length_c   1.000
_cell.angle_alpha   90.00
_cell.angle_beta   90.00
_cell.angle_gamma   90.00
#
_symmetry.space_group_name_H-M   'P 1'
#
loop_
_entity.id
_entity.type
_entity.pdbx_description
1 polymer ?
#
loop_
_entity_poly.entity_id
_entity_poly.type
_entity_poly.pdbx_seq_one_letter_code
_entity_poly.pdbx_strand_id
1 'polypeptide(L)'
;GQCNDAYSAIKVAQALAEAFNVSVNELPLSLVLSWYEQKAVAILLSLLYLGIRNIRLGPSLPAFITPNILKVLVEKFNIMPIKTAEEDLKAIMA
;
A
#
# COMPACT_ATOMS: atom_id res chain seq x y z
N GLY A 1 -10.93 -12.37 3.49
CA GLY A 1 -11.07 -13.70 2.91
C GLY A 1 -9.99 -13.90 1.87
N GLN A 2 -10.35 -13.95 0.58
CA GLN A 2 -9.42 -14.10 -0.54
C GLN A 2 -8.77 -12.76 -0.93
N CYS A 3 -7.79 -12.80 -1.83
CA CYS A 3 -7.07 -11.60 -2.30
C CYS A 3 -8.00 -10.50 -2.85
N ASN A 4 -9.07 -10.86 -3.54
CA ASN A 4 -10.09 -9.93 -4.06
C ASN A 4 -10.90 -9.22 -2.96
N ASP A 5 -10.91 -9.73 -1.73
CA ASP A 5 -11.56 -9.04 -0.59
C ASP A 5 -10.78 -7.80 -0.14
N ALA A 6 -9.61 -7.51 -0.73
CA ALA A 6 -8.97 -6.21 -0.63
C ALA A 6 -9.93 -5.07 -1.01
N TYR A 7 -10.88 -5.32 -1.93
CA TYR A 7 -11.96 -4.38 -2.23
C TYR A 7 -12.78 -4.02 -0.98
N SER A 8 -13.19 -5.03 -0.22
CA SER A 8 -13.98 -4.84 1.01
C SER A 8 -13.17 -4.11 2.08
N ALA A 9 -11.89 -4.44 2.25
CA ALA A 9 -11.00 -3.74 3.18
C ALA A 9 -10.89 -2.24 2.85
N ILE A 10 -10.76 -1.90 1.57
CA ILE A 10 -10.73 -0.52 1.11
C ILE A 10 -12.09 0.18 1.27
N LYS A 11 -13.20 -0.51 1.08
CA LYS A 11 -14.52 0.06 1.40
C LYS A 11 -14.68 0.41 2.86
N VAL A 12 -14.17 -0.43 3.76
CA VAL A 12 -14.14 -0.13 5.21
C VAL A 12 -13.26 1.09 5.48
N ALA A 13 -12.06 1.16 4.91
CA ALA A 13 -11.18 2.32 5.07
C ALA A 13 -11.80 3.62 4.53
N GLN A 14 -12.47 3.57 3.38
CA GLN A 14 -13.20 4.72 2.81
C GLN A 14 -14.34 5.19 3.73
N ALA A 15 -15.13 4.26 4.27
CA ALA A 15 -16.21 4.59 5.19
C ALA A 15 -15.69 5.20 6.51
N LEU A 16 -14.56 4.70 7.03
CA LEU A 16 -13.91 5.30 8.20
C LEU A 16 -13.39 6.72 7.89
N ALA A 17 -12.73 6.90 6.74
CA ALA A 17 -12.24 8.20 6.30
C ALA A 17 -13.39 9.22 6.16
N GLU A 18 -14.51 8.80 5.57
CA GLU A 18 -15.73 9.60 5.48
C GLU A 18 -16.29 9.97 6.87
N ALA A 19 -16.38 8.99 7.79
CA ALA A 19 -16.88 9.23 9.14
C ALA A 19 -16.04 10.24 9.95
N PHE A 20 -14.72 10.26 9.71
CA PHE A 20 -13.80 11.21 10.33
C PHE A 20 -13.58 12.50 9.52
N ASN A 21 -14.19 12.61 8.33
CA ASN A 21 -14.02 13.71 7.39
C ASN A 21 -12.53 13.99 7.06
N VAL A 22 -11.79 12.91 6.78
CA VAL A 22 -10.38 12.93 6.37
C VAL A 22 -10.18 12.07 5.12
N SER A 23 -9.01 12.13 4.49
CA SER A 23 -8.66 11.16 3.44
C SER A 23 -8.22 9.82 4.03
N VAL A 24 -8.24 8.75 3.23
CA VAL A 24 -7.76 7.42 3.67
C VAL A 24 -6.29 7.45 4.09
N ASN A 25 -5.47 8.34 3.52
CA ASN A 25 -4.06 8.49 3.87
C ASN A 25 -3.84 9.17 5.23
N GLU A 26 -4.86 9.80 5.81
CA GLU A 26 -4.82 10.45 7.12
C GLU A 26 -5.38 9.56 8.24
N LEU A 27 -5.94 8.39 7.89
CA LEU A 27 -6.33 7.41 8.88
C LEU A 27 -5.10 6.87 9.61
N PRO A 28 -5.25 6.44 10.88
CA PRO A 28 -4.23 5.65 11.59
C PRO A 28 -4.17 4.23 11.02
N LEU A 29 -3.83 4.13 9.73
CA LEU A 29 -3.83 2.90 8.93
C LEU A 29 -2.50 2.81 8.18
N SER A 30 -1.75 1.75 8.46
CA SER A 30 -0.50 1.44 7.80
C SER A 30 -0.65 0.25 6.88
N LEU A 31 -0.18 0.37 5.63
CA LEU A 31 -0.31 -0.66 4.61
C LEU A 31 1.03 -1.36 4.35
N VAL A 32 1.10 -2.63 4.76
CA VAL A 32 2.19 -3.55 4.43
C VAL A 32 1.63 -4.62 3.52
N LEU A 33 1.93 -4.52 2.22
CA LEU A 33 1.40 -5.38 1.17
C LEU A 33 2.43 -6.45 0.79
N SER A 34 2.13 -7.68 1.15
CA SER A 34 2.85 -8.86 0.67
C SER A 34 2.29 -9.30 -0.68
N TRP A 35 3.17 -9.57 -1.64
CA TRP A 35 2.78 -10.01 -2.98
C TRP A 35 3.55 -11.25 -3.43
N TYR A 36 2.99 -11.96 -4.42
CA TYR A 36 3.65 -13.08 -5.08
C TYR A 36 3.28 -13.16 -6.56
N GLU A 37 1.98 -13.17 -6.87
CA GLU A 37 1.46 -13.30 -8.23
C GLU A 37 0.75 -12.05 -8.75
N GLN A 38 0.18 -12.12 -9.95
CA GLN A 38 -0.26 -10.96 -10.72
C GLN A 38 -1.57 -10.34 -10.19
N LYS A 39 -2.43 -11.08 -9.48
CA LYS A 39 -3.60 -10.47 -8.83
C LYS A 39 -3.17 -9.50 -7.71
N ALA A 40 -2.10 -9.80 -6.98
CA ALA A 40 -1.53 -8.83 -6.03
C ALA A 40 -1.04 -7.54 -6.73
N VAL A 41 -0.54 -7.64 -7.97
CA VAL A 41 -0.19 -6.46 -8.78
C VAL A 41 -1.44 -5.66 -9.16
N ALA A 42 -2.53 -6.32 -9.54
CA ALA A 42 -3.81 -5.65 -9.82
C ALA A 42 -4.37 -4.93 -8.58
N ILE A 43 -4.23 -5.53 -7.40
CA ILE A 43 -4.59 -4.90 -6.13
C ILE A 43 -3.72 -3.67 -5.89
N LEU A 44 -2.39 -3.78 -6.04
CA LEU A 44 -1.48 -2.63 -5.91
C LEU A 44 -1.89 -1.49 -6.84
N LEU A 45 -2.10 -1.76 -8.13
CA LEU A 45 -2.53 -0.74 -9.10
C LEU A 45 -3.88 -0.11 -8.74
N SER A 46 -4.81 -0.88 -8.18
CA SER A 46 -6.08 -0.36 -7.69
C SER A 46 -5.89 0.62 -6.52
N LEU A 47 -5.00 0.30 -5.58
CA LEU A 47 -4.65 1.20 -4.47
C LEU A 47 -4.01 2.50 -4.98
N LEU A 48 -3.08 2.39 -5.95
CA LEU A 48 -2.44 3.55 -6.57
C LEU A 48 -3.45 4.44 -7.31
N TYR A 49 -4.40 3.84 -8.03
CA TYR A 49 -5.47 4.57 -8.71
C TYR A 49 -6.35 5.36 -7.73
N LEU A 50 -6.63 4.79 -6.56
CA LEU A 50 -7.37 5.44 -5.48
C LEU A 50 -6.55 6.51 -4.73
N GLY A 51 -5.30 6.75 -5.13
CA GLY A 51 -4.43 7.76 -4.51
C GLY A 51 -3.89 7.34 -3.14
N ILE A 52 -3.90 6.05 -2.82
CA ILE A 52 -3.32 5.51 -1.58
C ILE A 52 -1.78 5.60 -1.65
N ARG A 53 -1.18 6.10 -0.58
CA ARG A 53 0.26 6.34 -0.46
C ARG A 53 0.85 5.57 0.72
N ASN A 54 2.18 5.60 0.84
CA ASN A 54 2.93 5.04 1.98
C ASN A 54 2.83 3.51 2.12
N ILE A 55 2.70 2.80 1.00
CA ILE A 55 2.61 1.33 0.99
C ILE A 55 4.01 0.72 1.05
N ARG A 56 4.23 -0.15 2.04
CA ARG A 56 5.39 -1.05 2.06
C ARG A 56 5.12 -2.29 1.23
N LEU A 57 5.96 -2.58 0.26
CA LEU A 57 5.81 -3.68 -0.69
C LEU A 57 6.92 -4.71 -0.51
N GLY A 58 6.55 -5.98 -0.31
CA GLY A 58 7.51 -7.06 -0.08
C GLY A 58 6.99 -8.47 -0.43
N PRO A 59 7.83 -9.50 -0.33
CA PRO A 59 9.14 -9.49 0.32
C PRO A 59 10.27 -8.85 -0.51
N SER A 60 10.13 -8.79 -1.83
CA SER A 60 11.02 -8.05 -2.73
C SER A 60 10.19 -7.14 -3.64
N LEU A 61 10.83 -6.15 -4.27
CA LEU A 61 10.17 -5.40 -5.33
C LEU A 61 10.00 -6.29 -6.58
N PRO A 62 8.87 -6.19 -7.31
CA PRO A 62 8.70 -6.92 -8.55
C PRO A 62 9.82 -6.65 -9.56
N ALA A 63 10.39 -7.71 -10.12
CA ALA A 63 11.53 -7.63 -11.04
C ALA A 63 11.23 -6.82 -12.32
N PHE A 64 9.95 -6.66 -12.68
CA PHE A 64 9.52 -5.83 -13.81
C PHE A 64 9.51 -4.32 -13.51
N ILE A 65 9.74 -3.90 -12.27
CA ILE A 65 9.87 -2.49 -11.91
C ILE A 65 11.31 -2.05 -12.17
N THR A 66 11.49 -1.29 -13.25
CA THR A 66 12.77 -0.69 -13.59
C THR A 66 13.08 0.51 -12.68
N PRO A 67 14.35 0.97 -12.59
CA PRO A 67 14.70 2.13 -11.76
C PRO A 67 13.90 3.40 -12.06
N ASN A 68 13.61 3.67 -13.35
CA ASN A 68 12.83 4.84 -13.75
C ASN A 68 11.37 4.74 -13.27
N ILE A 69 10.78 3.54 -13.35
CA ILE A 69 9.42 3.31 -12.86
C ILE A 69 9.39 3.38 -11.32
N LEU A 70 10.38 2.78 -10.65
CA LEU A 70 10.50 2.86 -9.20
C LEU A 70 10.56 4.32 -8.73
N LYS A 71 11.35 5.16 -9.40
CA LYS A 71 11.42 6.60 -9.11
C LYS A 71 10.04 7.27 -9.16
N VAL A 72 9.26 7.02 -10.21
CA VAL A 72 7.89 7.56 -10.32
C VAL A 72 6.98 7.04 -9.19
N LEU A 73 7.07 5.76 -8.85
CA LEU A 73 6.28 5.15 -7.78
C LEU A 73 6.62 5.74 -6.41
N VAL A 74 7.90 5.99 -6.14
CA VAL A 74 8.37 6.66 -4.92
C VAL A 74 7.89 8.11 -4.89
N GLU A 75 8.14 8.89 -5.95
CA GLU A 75 7.80 10.32 -5.99
C GLU A 75 6.29 10.57 -5.87
N LYS A 76 5.47 9.76 -6.56
CA LYS A 76 4.02 9.96 -6.58
C LYS A 76 3.32 9.31 -5.40
N PHE A 77 3.72 8.11 -5.00
CA PHE A 77 2.96 7.29 -4.05
C PHE A 77 3.72 6.91 -2.78
N ASN A 78 5.00 7.25 -2.69
CA ASN A 78 5.87 6.85 -1.58
C ASN A 78 5.86 5.33 -1.36
N ILE A 79 6.01 4.55 -2.45
CA ILE A 79 6.21 3.10 -2.36
C ILE A 79 7.57 2.83 -1.72
N MET A 80 7.60 1.93 -0.73
CA MET A 80 8.79 1.56 0.01
C MET A 80 9.00 0.05 -0.01
N PRO A 81 10.23 -0.46 -0.13
CA PRO A 81 10.50 -1.85 0.23
C PRO A 81 10.30 -2.06 1.73
N ILE A 82 10.02 -3.29 2.14
CA ILE A 82 10.08 -3.67 3.56
C ILE A 82 11.54 -3.67 4.06
N LYS A 83 11.70 -3.57 5.38
CA LYS A 83 12.99 -3.73 6.08
C LYS A 83 12.92 -4.93 7.02
N THR A 84 13.54 -4.84 8.19
CA THR A 84 13.29 -5.79 9.28
C THR A 84 11.93 -5.50 9.93
N ALA A 85 11.33 -6.53 10.54
CA ALA A 85 10.05 -6.39 11.22
C ALA A 85 10.10 -5.31 12.33
N GLU A 86 11.20 -5.23 13.09
CA GLU A 86 11.37 -4.23 14.14
C GLU A 86 11.40 -2.80 13.59
N GLU A 87 12.19 -2.55 12.54
CA GLU A 87 12.28 -1.23 11.91
C GLU A 87 10.94 -0.80 11.31
N ASP A 88 10.25 -1.71 10.62
CA ASP A 88 8.96 -1.38 10.00
C ASP A 88 7.88 -1.16 11.04
N LEU A 89 7.80 -1.98 12.10
CA LEU A 89 6.86 -1.77 13.21
C LEU A 89 7.08 -0.41 13.88
N LYS A 90 8.33 -0.06 14.17
CA LYS A 90 8.66 1.24 14.76
C LYS A 90 8.23 2.40 13.87
N ALA A 91 8.37 2.25 12.55
CA ALA A 91 8.06 3.30 11.59
C ALA A 91 6.56 3.42 11.26
N ILE A 92 5.76 2.37 11.40
CA ILE A 92 4.31 2.40 11.12
C ILE A 92 3.43 2.75 12.33
N MET A 93 4.02 2.75 13.53
CA MET A 93 3.34 3.10 14.79
C MET A 93 3.66 4.52 15.29
N ALA A 94 4.58 5.22 14.60
CA ALA A 94 4.94 6.60 14.88
C ALA A 94 3.95 7.57 14.23
#